data_AF-W1YDE9-F1
#
_entry.id   AF-W1YDE9-F1
#
_cell.length_a   1.000
_cell.length_b   1.000
_cell.length_c   1.000
_cell.angle_alpha   90.00
_cell.angle_beta   90.00
_cell.angle_gamma   90.00
#
_symmetry.space_group_name_H-M   'P 1'
#
loop_
_entity.id
_entity.type
_entity.pdbx_description
1 polymer ?
#
loop_
_entity_poly.entity_id
_entity_poly.type
_entity_poly.pdbx_seq_one_letter_code
_entity_poly.pdbx_strand_id
1 'polypeptide(L)' 'VSLENSVWTIIADITTTNQNTLLNLANLAMSDANVIMMDEPVTRSSVTASAENFITLTTNTLSGNGNFYMRTDMANH' A
#
# COMPACT_ATOMS: atom_id res chain seq x y z
N VAL A 1 -6.46 -5.69 -12.72
CA VAL A 1 -5.92 -4.32 -12.87
C VAL A 1 -4.73 -4.40 -13.81
N SER A 2 -4.60 -3.46 -14.74
CA SER A 2 -3.46 -3.34 -15.65
C SER A 2 -2.87 -1.95 -15.52
N LEU A 3 -1.57 -1.86 -15.28
CA LEU A 3 -0.83 -0.61 -15.11
C LEU A 3 0.27 -0.54 -16.17
N GLU A 4 0.30 0.54 -16.94
CA GLU A 4 1.30 0.76 -18.00
C GLU A 4 1.85 2.17 -17.87
N ASN A 5 3.17 2.28 -17.70
CA ASN A 5 3.91 3.54 -17.53
C ASN A 5 3.20 4.51 -16.56
N SER A 6 2.73 3.98 -15.43
CA SER A 6 1.85 4.69 -14.51
C SER A 6 2.20 4.48 -13.05
N VAL A 7 1.62 5.32 -12.19
CA VAL A 7 1.73 5.23 -10.75
C VAL A 7 0.35 4.99 -10.18
N TRP A 8 0.20 3.92 -9.40
CA TRP A 8 -1.02 3.63 -8.64
C TRP A 8 -0.75 3.81 -7.16
N THR A 9 -1.44 4.77 -6.54
CA THR A 9 -1.34 5.02 -5.10
C THR A 9 -2.53 4.37 -4.39
N ILE A 10 -2.25 3.48 -3.44
CA ILE A 10 -3.24 2.88 -2.54
C ILE A 10 -3.10 3.59 -1.21
N ILE A 11 -4.19 4.19 -0.75
CA ILE A 11 -4.26 5.00 0.45
C ILE A 11 -5.01 4.23 1.52
N ALA A 12 -4.39 4.06 2.69
CA ALA A 12 -5.08 3.52 3.85
C ALA A 12 -6.08 4.54 4.42
N ASP A 13 -7.24 4.08 4.89
CA ASP A 13 -8.10 4.92 5.72
C ASP A 13 -7.34 5.28 7.00
N ILE A 14 -7.21 6.58 7.28
CA ILE A 14 -6.48 7.12 8.44
C ILE A 14 -7.39 7.74 9.49
N THR A 15 -8.71 7.73 9.27
CA THR A 15 -9.67 8.33 10.20
C THR A 15 -9.78 7.54 11.51
N THR A 16 -9.32 6.30 11.51
CA THR A 16 -9.31 5.38 12.65
C THR A 16 -7.98 4.63 12.70
N THR A 17 -7.42 4.45 13.89
CA THR A 17 -6.18 3.67 14.10
C THR A 17 -6.46 2.17 14.15
N ASN A 18 -5.49 1.33 13.76
CA ASN A 18 -5.60 -0.13 13.70
C ASN A 18 -6.66 -0.66 12.70
N GLN A 19 -6.93 0.11 11.65
CA GLN A 19 -7.78 -0.34 10.54
C GLN A 19 -6.89 -0.58 9.32
N ASN A 20 -6.54 -1.85 9.11
CA ASN A 20 -5.78 -2.25 7.94
C ASN A 20 -6.66 -2.18 6.69
N THR A 21 -6.08 -1.68 5.61
CA THR A 21 -6.72 -1.65 4.30
C THR A 21 -6.41 -2.94 3.56
N LEU A 22 -7.45 -3.66 3.12
CA LEU A 22 -7.32 -4.90 2.38
C LEU A 22 -7.82 -4.69 0.96
N LEU A 23 -6.94 -4.95 -0.03
CA LEU A 23 -7.30 -4.89 -1.44
C LEU A 23 -7.03 -6.24 -2.11
N ASN A 24 -8.07 -6.86 -2.64
CA ASN A 24 -7.99 -8.16 -3.27
C ASN A 24 -8.26 -8.03 -4.78
N LEU A 25 -7.33 -8.51 -5.59
CA LEU A 25 -7.41 -8.48 -7.05
C LEU A 25 -7.35 -9.89 -7.62
N ALA A 26 -8.15 -10.20 -8.63
CA ALA A 26 -7.97 -11.45 -9.37
C ALA A 26 -6.61 -11.46 -10.08
N ASN A 27 -6.27 -10.41 -10.83
CA ASN A 27 -5.01 -10.31 -11.56
C ASN A 27 -4.47 -8.86 -11.49
N LEU A 28 -3.15 -8.73 -11.35
CA LEU A 28 -2.39 -7.48 -11.47
C LEU A 28 -1.31 -7.66 -12.55
N ALA A 29 -1.46 -6.92 -13.65
CA ALA A 29 -0.46 -6.84 -14.71
C ALA A 29 0.22 -5.47 -14.67
N MET A 30 1.55 -5.45 -14.77
CA MET A 30 2.36 -4.23 -14.69
C MET A 30 3.34 -4.15 -15.86
N SER A 31 3.46 -2.97 -16.45
CA SER A 31 4.49 -2.66 -17.44
C SER A 31 5.09 -1.29 -17.11
N ASP A 32 6.33 -1.28 -16.64
CA ASP A 32 7.05 -0.09 -16.20
C ASP A 32 6.22 0.80 -15.25
N ALA A 33 5.50 0.14 -14.32
CA ALA A 33 4.56 0.79 -13.41
C ALA A 33 5.06 0.79 -11.95
N ASN A 34 4.54 1.72 -11.15
CA ASN A 34 4.84 1.81 -9.73
C ASN A 34 3.55 1.68 -8.91
N VAL A 35 3.55 0.84 -7.89
CA VAL A 35 2.49 0.78 -6.88
C VAL A 35 3.03 1.36 -5.59
N ILE A 36 2.36 2.39 -5.07
CA ILE A 36 2.74 3.07 -3.85
C ILE A 36 1.69 2.77 -2.80
N MET A 37 2.09 2.09 -1.72
CA MET A 37 1.23 1.77 -0.58
C MET A 37 1.60 2.71 0.57
N MET A 38 0.78 3.73 0.78
CA MET A 38 1.02 4.78 1.78
C MET A 38 -0.26 5.13 2.54
N ASP A 39 -0.10 5.75 3.70
CA ASP A 39 -1.17 6.56 4.30
C ASP A 39 -1.22 7.93 3.60
N GLU A 40 -2.34 8.65 3.74
CA GLU A 40 -2.42 10.04 3.29
C GLU A 40 -1.31 10.89 3.95
N PRO A 41 -0.81 11.98 3.33
CA PRO A 41 0.31 12.81 3.82
C PRO A 41 0.05 13.57 5.13
N VAL A 42 -0.96 13.18 5.91
CA VAL A 42 -1.31 13.86 7.14
C VAL A 42 -0.25 13.53 8.19
N THR A 43 0.47 14.57 8.59
CA THR A 43 1.44 14.69 9.68
C THR A 43 1.07 13.88 10.94
N ARG A 44 1.28 12.56 10.91
CA ARG A 44 1.13 11.68 12.08
C ARG A 44 2.45 11.64 12.86
N SER A 45 2.83 12.80 13.40
CA SER A 45 4.05 12.98 14.20
C SER A 45 3.99 12.34 15.60
N SER A 46 2.86 11.73 16.00
CA SER A 46 2.63 11.32 17.39
C SER A 46 1.90 10.00 17.56
N VAL A 47 1.81 9.15 16.54
CA VAL A 47 1.13 7.87 16.68
C VAL A 47 2.08 6.84 17.25
N THR A 48 1.70 6.27 18.40
CA THR A 48 2.31 5.07 18.97
C THR A 48 2.37 3.97 17.90
N ALA A 49 3.55 3.37 17.71
CA ALA A 49 3.84 2.28 16.78
C ALA A 49 2.69 1.23 16.62
N SER A 50 2.03 0.87 17.73
CA SER A 50 0.87 -0.06 17.78
C SER A 50 -0.48 0.50 17.26
N ALA A 51 -0.51 1.66 16.59
CA ALA A 51 -1.71 2.29 16.05
C ALA A 51 -1.57 2.62 14.54
N GLU A 52 -0.58 2.02 13.86
CA GLU A 52 -0.42 2.12 12.42
C GLU A 52 -1.51 1.37 11.65
N ASN A 53 -1.82 1.86 10.45
CA ASN A 53 -2.73 1.22 9.51
C ASN A 53 -1.89 0.68 8.36
N PHE A 54 -1.91 -0.64 8.16
CA PHE A 54 -1.17 -1.27 7.07
C PHE A 54 -2.08 -1.57 5.88
N ILE A 55 -1.48 -1.61 4.70
CA ILE A 55 -2.14 -1.99 3.47
C ILE A 55 -1.68 -3.41 3.10
N THR A 56 -2.63 -4.30 2.87
CA THR A 56 -2.37 -5.61 2.25
C THR A 56 -2.98 -5.64 0.86
N LEU A 57 -2.13 -5.81 -0.15
CA LEU A 57 -2.54 -6.06 -1.53
C LEU A 57 -2.39 -7.55 -1.85
N THR A 58 -3.51 -8.23 -2.06
CA THR A 58 -3.54 -9.64 -2.49
C THR A 58 -3.86 -9.70 -3.98
N THR A 59 -3.11 -10.50 -4.74
CA THR A 59 -3.49 -10.85 -6.11
C THR A 59 -3.28 -12.33 -6.40
N ASN A 60 -4.18 -12.97 -7.15
CA ASN A 60 -3.99 -14.38 -7.52
C ASN A 60 -2.88 -14.55 -8.57
N THR A 61 -2.77 -13.57 -9.49
CA THR A 61 -1.73 -13.55 -10.53
C THR A 61 -1.09 -12.17 -10.60
N LEU A 62 0.22 -12.12 -10.42
CA LEU A 62 1.05 -10.95 -10.69
C LEU A 62 1.90 -11.21 -11.95
N SER A 63 1.86 -10.29 -12.93
CA SER A 63 2.63 -10.43 -14.16
C SER A 63 3.28 -9.11 -14.63
N GLY A 64 4.36 -9.23 -15.41
CA GLY A 64 5.08 -8.11 -16.01
C GLY A 64 6.19 -7.53 -15.12
N ASN A 65 6.48 -6.23 -15.24
CA ASN A 65 7.57 -5.54 -14.53
C ASN A 65 7.10 -4.23 -13.88
N GLY A 66 7.76 -3.85 -12.78
CA GLY A 66 7.50 -2.60 -12.06
C GLY A 66 7.95 -2.65 -10.60
N ASN A 67 7.61 -1.61 -9.84
CA ASN A 67 8.07 -1.46 -8.46
C ASN A 67 6.90 -1.41 -7.46
N PHE A 68 7.15 -1.92 -6.26
CA PHE A 68 6.27 -1.77 -5.10
C PHE A 68 6.99 -0.97 -4.03
N TYR A 69 6.35 0.11 -3.57
CA TYR A 69 6.82 0.92 -2.46
C TYR A 69 5.91 0.68 -1.26
N MET A 70 6.49 0.13 -0.19
CA MET A 70 5.77 -0.24 1.03
C MET A 70 6.38 0.50 2.22
N ARG A 71 5.51 0.87 3.16
CA ARG A 71 5.93 1.38 4.47
C ARG A 71 6.17 0.24 5.45
N THR A 72 7.01 0.51 6.45
CA THR A 72 7.24 -0.39 7.58
C THR A 72 7.32 0.43 8.85
N ASP A 73 6.73 -0.09 9.93
CA ASP A 73 6.97 0.38 11.28
C ASP A 73 8.19 -0.34 11.85
N MET A 74 9.36 0.30 11.83
CA MET A 74 10.55 -0.28 12.44
C MET A 74 10.57 -0.16 13.97
N ALA A 75 9.62 0.56 14.59
CA ALA A 75 9.63 0.77 16.04
C ALA A 75 9.17 -0.46 16.85
N ASN A 76 8.57 -1.47 16.18
CA ASN A 76 8.07 -2.71 16.79
C ASN A 76 8.87 -3.97 16.41
N HIS A 77 10.10 -3.85 15.90
CA HIS A 77 10.94 -4.96 15.45
C HIS A 77 12.13 -5.26 16.39
#